data_AF-U6LBW8-F1
#
_entry.id   AF-U6LBW8-F1
#
_cell.length_a   1.000
_cell.length_b   1.000
_cell.length_c   1.000
_cell.angle_alpha   90.00
_cell.angle_beta   90.00
_cell.angle_gamma   90.00
#
_symmetry.space_group_name_H-M   'P 1'
#
loop_
_entity.id
_entity.type
_entity.pdbx_description
1 polymer ?
#
loop_
_entity_poly.entity_id
_entity_poly.type
_entity_poly.pdbx_seq_one_letter_code
_entity_poly.pdbx_strand_id
1 'polypeptide(L)'
;MGPAAYSAFVSSPAAAAAAAAAAAAAGAGEAAAAEAAAAAAAAAAAAEEIASSSVPVWVMRQAGRYLPEFRAVRAKHKFLTAMGMPLTVEEGEGPRFGWRLESAADIKRLDTEFDVEEKLGYVFDAIRATAELLQGGAPVIGFSGGPLTLLSYMVEGSSSKIEWKGLKMFLFNYPQEAKLLLQQLAAAAARYLIKQVEAGAQVLQVKK
;
A
#
# COMPACT_ATOMS: atom_id res chain seq x y z
N MET A 1 -8.63 13.35 37.25
CA MET A 1 -8.53 12.22 36.30
C MET A 1 -7.06 12.04 35.95
N GLY A 2 -6.42 11.04 36.55
CA GLY A 2 -4.96 10.89 36.54
C GLY A 2 -4.43 10.04 35.37
N PRO A 3 -3.10 10.04 35.17
CA PRO A 3 -2.39 9.42 34.04
C PRO A 3 -2.52 7.89 33.93
N ALA A 4 -3.17 7.22 34.89
CA ALA A 4 -3.36 5.77 34.89
C ALA A 4 -4.34 5.27 33.81
N ALA A 5 -5.23 6.13 33.29
CA ALA A 5 -6.27 5.71 32.34
C ALA A 5 -5.77 5.51 30.89
N TYR A 6 -4.57 5.96 30.54
CA TYR A 6 -4.00 5.82 29.19
C TYR A 6 -3.24 4.49 28.97
N SER A 7 -2.98 3.74 30.04
CA SER A 7 -2.22 2.49 29.99
C SER A 7 -3.00 1.29 29.40
N ALA A 8 -4.31 1.40 29.25
CA ALA A 8 -5.17 0.27 28.88
C ALA A 8 -5.40 0.10 27.37
N PHE A 9 -4.99 1.05 26.52
CA PHE A 9 -5.26 0.99 25.06
C PHE A 9 -4.05 0.64 24.20
N VAL A 10 -2.86 0.57 24.81
CA VAL A 10 -1.67 0.09 24.12
C VAL A 10 -1.48 -1.36 24.53
N SER A 11 -2.14 -2.30 23.82
CA SER A 11 -1.57 -3.64 23.74
C SER A 11 -0.13 -3.45 23.28
N SER A 12 0.84 -3.91 24.09
CA SER A 12 2.26 -3.76 23.78
C SER A 12 2.48 -4.05 22.28
N PRO A 13 3.17 -3.19 21.53
CA PRO A 13 3.49 -3.44 20.12
C PRO A 13 4.12 -4.82 19.92
N ALA A 14 4.82 -5.33 20.94
CA ALA A 14 5.36 -6.68 20.99
C ALA A 14 4.27 -7.77 20.93
N ALA A 15 3.11 -7.57 21.54
CA ALA A 15 2.00 -8.53 21.53
C ALA A 15 1.28 -8.57 20.17
N ALA A 16 1.12 -7.41 19.53
CA ALA A 16 0.56 -7.32 18.17
C ALA A 16 1.53 -7.88 17.11
N ALA A 17 2.83 -7.60 17.28
CA ALA A 17 3.89 -8.16 16.46
C ALA A 17 4.01 -9.69 16.64
N ALA A 18 3.90 -10.20 17.88
CA ALA A 18 3.89 -11.63 18.15
C ALA A 18 2.69 -12.36 17.51
N ALA A 19 1.51 -11.74 17.52
CA ALA A 19 0.32 -12.30 16.88
C ALA A 19 0.43 -12.32 15.34
N ALA A 20 1.03 -11.28 14.74
CA ALA A 20 1.29 -11.23 13.31
C ALA A 20 2.40 -12.22 12.87
N ALA A 21 3.44 -12.37 13.69
CA ALA A 21 4.50 -13.35 13.46
C ALA A 21 3.97 -14.80 13.54
N ALA A 22 3.07 -15.09 14.49
CA ALA A 22 2.42 -16.39 14.60
C ALA A 22 1.54 -16.73 13.38
N ALA A 23 0.93 -15.71 12.74
CA ALA A 23 0.16 -15.90 11.51
C ALA A 23 1.04 -16.07 10.27
N ALA A 24 2.22 -15.44 10.22
CA ALA A 24 3.18 -15.55 9.11
C ALA A 24 3.98 -16.87 9.14
N ALA A 25 4.23 -17.43 10.32
CA ALA A 25 4.93 -18.71 10.51
C ALA A 25 4.17 -19.93 9.94
N ALA A 26 2.90 -19.78 9.57
CA ALA A 26 2.09 -20.85 9.00
C ALA A 26 2.42 -21.18 7.53
N GLY A 27 3.35 -20.48 6.86
CA GLY A 27 3.59 -20.72 5.44
C GLY A 27 4.93 -20.30 4.80
N ALA A 28 5.90 -19.75 5.53
CA ALA A 28 7.19 -19.32 4.94
C ALA A 28 8.39 -19.89 5.71
N GLY A 29 9.41 -20.31 4.97
CA GLY A 29 10.63 -20.93 5.51
C GLY A 29 11.35 -20.05 6.53
N GLU A 30 11.94 -20.72 7.52
CA GLU A 30 12.50 -20.19 8.77
C GLU A 30 13.49 -19.02 8.58
N ALA A 31 14.21 -18.98 7.45
CA ALA A 31 15.16 -17.91 7.11
C ALA A 31 14.48 -16.59 6.69
N ALA A 32 13.38 -16.64 5.92
CA ALA A 32 12.65 -15.44 5.50
C ALA A 32 11.83 -14.83 6.67
N ALA A 33 11.38 -15.66 7.59
CA ALA A 33 10.75 -15.23 8.83
C ALA A 33 11.75 -14.50 9.76
N ALA A 34 13.00 -14.94 9.81
CA ALA A 34 14.06 -14.29 10.58
C ALA A 34 14.46 -12.92 10.00
N GLU A 35 14.53 -12.79 8.67
CA GLU A 35 14.86 -11.53 7.99
C GLU A 35 13.73 -10.50 8.11
N ALA A 36 12.47 -10.93 7.99
CA ALA A 36 11.30 -10.09 8.24
C ALA A 36 11.18 -9.67 9.72
N ALA A 37 11.55 -10.54 10.66
CA ALA A 37 11.59 -10.21 12.09
C ALA A 37 12.70 -9.20 12.41
N ALA A 38 13.86 -9.31 11.75
CA ALA A 38 14.95 -8.34 11.87
C ALA A 38 14.57 -6.96 11.30
N ALA A 39 13.88 -6.92 10.16
CA ALA A 39 13.37 -5.68 9.57
C ALA A 39 12.26 -5.03 10.42
N ALA A 40 11.37 -5.83 11.01
CA ALA A 40 10.36 -5.34 11.96
C ALA A 40 10.97 -4.83 13.27
N ALA A 41 12.02 -5.50 13.75
CA ALA A 41 12.80 -5.04 14.90
C ALA A 41 13.56 -3.74 14.58
N ALA A 42 14.07 -3.57 13.35
CA ALA A 42 14.71 -2.33 12.90
C ALA A 42 13.71 -1.16 12.75
N ALA A 43 12.47 -1.42 12.32
CA ALA A 43 11.41 -0.42 12.26
C ALA A 43 10.89 -0.04 13.66
N ALA A 44 10.79 -1.02 14.57
CA ALA A 44 10.53 -0.77 15.99
C ALA A 44 11.68 0.01 16.63
N ALA A 45 12.93 -0.36 16.34
CA ALA A 45 14.12 0.34 16.81
C ALA A 45 14.24 1.77 16.23
N ALA A 46 13.85 2.00 14.97
CA ALA A 46 13.80 3.35 14.39
C ALA A 46 12.68 4.22 15.02
N ALA A 47 11.58 3.59 15.44
CA ALA A 47 10.53 4.26 16.21
C ALA A 47 10.93 4.49 17.69
N GLU A 48 11.81 3.64 18.22
CA GLU A 48 12.32 3.68 19.60
C GLU A 48 13.57 4.57 19.76
N GLU A 49 14.38 4.73 18.70
CA GLU A 49 15.58 5.57 18.63
C GLU A 49 15.22 7.05 18.40
N ILE A 50 14.01 7.34 17.91
CA ILE A 50 13.34 8.62 18.16
C ILE A 50 12.77 8.58 19.59
N ALA A 51 13.66 8.38 20.57
CA ALA A 51 13.43 8.73 21.97
C ALA A 51 13.42 10.26 22.08
N SER A 52 12.46 10.88 21.41
CA SER A 52 12.27 12.32 21.34
C SER A 52 11.26 12.74 22.40
N SER A 53 11.55 13.87 23.04
CA SER A 53 10.72 14.61 23.98
C SER A 53 9.31 15.02 23.45
N SER A 54 8.84 14.49 22.32
CA SER A 54 7.61 14.92 21.63
C SER A 54 6.97 13.81 20.80
N VAL A 55 5.65 13.90 20.61
CA VAL A 55 4.86 12.93 19.86
C VAL A 55 5.10 13.12 18.34
N PRO A 56 5.47 12.07 17.59
CA PRO A 56 5.65 12.16 16.15
C PRO A 56 4.31 12.41 15.43
N VAL A 57 4.29 13.33 14.48
CA VAL A 57 3.11 13.67 13.67
C VAL A 57 3.44 13.61 12.19
N TRP A 58 2.53 13.05 11.39
CA TRP A 58 2.58 13.05 9.93
C TRP A 58 1.17 13.23 9.37
N VAL A 59 1.05 13.78 8.16
CA VAL A 59 -0.25 14.09 7.55
C VAL A 59 -0.39 13.38 6.20
N MET A 60 -1.48 12.62 6.05
CA MET A 60 -1.81 12.01 4.76
C MET A 60 -2.00 13.08 3.69
N ARG A 61 -1.38 12.87 2.52
CA ARG A 61 -1.36 13.82 1.39
C ARG A 61 -0.57 15.12 1.65
N GLN A 62 0.44 15.08 2.53
CA GLN A 62 1.38 16.19 2.75
C GLN A 62 2.13 16.63 1.46
N ALA A 63 2.40 15.71 0.54
CA ALA A 63 2.81 16.07 -0.81
C ALA A 63 1.54 16.15 -1.67
N GLY A 64 0.95 17.34 -1.75
CA GLY A 64 -0.40 17.52 -2.30
C GLY A 64 -0.60 18.81 -3.08
N ARG A 65 -1.78 18.91 -3.70
CA ARG A 65 -2.19 20.02 -4.59
C ARG A 65 -2.20 21.40 -3.93
N TYR A 66 -2.11 21.47 -2.60
CA TYR A 66 -2.00 22.72 -1.87
C TYR A 66 -0.62 23.38 -2.03
N LEU A 67 0.42 22.61 -2.41
CA LEU A 67 1.74 23.12 -2.73
C LEU A 67 1.80 23.55 -4.22
N PRO A 68 2.13 24.82 -4.55
CA PRO A 68 2.30 25.28 -5.92
C PRO A 68 3.36 24.49 -6.71
N GLU A 69 4.45 24.10 -6.06
CA GLU A 69 5.56 23.35 -6.65
C GLU A 69 5.10 21.95 -7.06
N PHE A 70 4.27 21.31 -6.22
CA PHE A 70 3.69 20.00 -6.50
C PHE A 70 2.75 20.04 -7.72
N ARG A 71 1.99 21.12 -7.90
CA ARG A 71 1.13 21.30 -9.09
C ARG A 71 1.96 21.38 -10.38
N ALA A 72 3.07 22.12 -10.34
CA ALA A 72 3.96 22.28 -11.49
C ALA A 72 4.64 20.96 -11.90
N VAL A 73 5.02 20.12 -10.94
CA VAL A 73 5.57 18.79 -11.19
C VAL A 73 4.51 17.84 -11.73
N ARG A 74 3.31 17.81 -11.11
CA ARG A 74 2.22 16.92 -11.53
C ARG A 74 1.75 17.17 -12.97
N ALA A 75 1.81 18.42 -13.44
CA ALA A 75 1.45 18.76 -14.82
C ALA A 75 2.35 18.06 -15.87
N LYS A 76 3.56 17.65 -15.49
CA LYS A 76 4.57 17.08 -16.40
C LYS A 76 4.60 15.55 -16.41
N HIS A 77 3.92 14.88 -15.47
CA HIS A 77 3.99 13.42 -15.31
C HIS A 77 2.60 12.77 -15.36
N LYS A 78 2.39 11.85 -16.32
CA LYS A 78 1.18 11.04 -16.43
C LYS A 78 1.29 9.79 -15.55
N PHE A 79 0.21 9.44 -14.87
CA PHE A 79 0.21 8.52 -13.72
C PHE A 79 -0.11 7.06 -14.12
N LEU A 80 0.54 6.12 -13.41
CA LEU A 80 0.30 4.69 -13.18
C LEU A 80 -0.42 3.86 -14.25
N THR A 81 0.23 2.82 -14.76
CA THR A 81 -0.45 1.64 -15.34
C THR A 81 0.12 0.41 -14.66
N ALA A 82 -0.72 -0.35 -13.95
CA ALA A 82 -0.35 -1.63 -13.35
C ALA A 82 -1.46 -2.64 -13.67
N MET A 83 -1.07 -3.89 -13.97
CA MET A 83 -1.96 -5.01 -14.35
C MET A 83 -2.73 -4.87 -15.68
N GLY A 84 -2.23 -4.08 -16.62
CA GLY A 84 -2.81 -3.99 -17.97
C GLY A 84 -4.08 -3.14 -18.08
N MET A 85 -4.44 -2.41 -17.02
CA MET A 85 -5.54 -1.46 -17.04
C MET A 85 -4.99 -0.03 -17.19
N PRO A 86 -5.19 0.63 -18.35
CA PRO A 86 -4.72 1.99 -18.54
C PRO A 86 -5.48 2.93 -17.61
N LEU A 87 -4.77 3.75 -16.85
CA LEU A 87 -5.34 4.75 -15.96
C LEU A 87 -5.21 6.14 -16.60
N THR A 88 -6.31 6.88 -16.60
CA THR A 88 -6.32 8.31 -16.88
C THR A 88 -6.66 9.06 -15.61
N VAL A 89 -5.97 10.19 -15.39
CA VAL A 89 -6.27 11.09 -14.28
C VAL A 89 -6.52 12.45 -14.89
N GLU A 90 -7.79 12.83 -14.99
CA GLU A 90 -8.19 14.14 -15.49
C GLU A 90 -8.18 15.16 -14.35
N GLU A 91 -8.19 16.45 -14.69
CA GLU A 91 -8.15 17.50 -13.69
C GLU A 91 -9.54 17.67 -13.05
N GLY A 92 -9.64 17.37 -11.75
CA GLY A 92 -10.89 17.47 -11.00
C GLY A 92 -11.73 16.19 -10.98
N GLU A 93 -11.56 15.32 -11.98
CA GLU A 93 -12.13 13.98 -12.00
C GLU A 93 -11.07 12.97 -11.53
N GLY A 94 -11.41 12.10 -10.58
CA GLY A 94 -10.47 11.14 -10.01
C GLY A 94 -9.87 10.16 -11.05
N PRO A 95 -9.05 9.19 -10.61
CA PRO A 95 -8.54 8.16 -11.50
C PRO A 95 -9.70 7.44 -12.20
N ARG A 96 -9.62 7.30 -13.53
CA ARG A 96 -10.52 6.52 -14.37
C ARG A 96 -9.73 5.43 -15.09
N PHE A 97 -10.28 4.22 -15.13
CA PHE A 97 -9.70 3.13 -15.92
C PHE A 97 -10.31 3.11 -17.32
N GLY A 98 -9.51 2.77 -18.32
CA GLY A 98 -9.98 2.66 -19.71
C GLY A 98 -11.00 1.54 -19.95
N TRP A 99 -11.11 0.60 -19.00
CA TRP A 99 -12.15 -0.43 -18.96
C TRP A 99 -12.36 -0.88 -17.51
N ARG A 100 -13.44 -1.63 -17.23
CA ARG A 100 -13.78 -2.13 -15.90
C ARG A 100 -14.13 -3.61 -15.91
N LEU A 101 -14.02 -4.27 -14.77
CA LEU A 101 -14.45 -5.65 -14.59
C LEU A 101 -15.99 -5.70 -14.47
N GLU A 102 -16.66 -6.31 -15.45
CA GLU A 102 -18.12 -6.52 -15.41
C GLU A 102 -18.47 -8.00 -15.18
N SER A 103 -17.56 -8.91 -15.55
CA SER A 103 -17.75 -10.34 -15.49
C SER A 103 -16.47 -11.09 -15.06
N ALA A 104 -16.61 -12.37 -14.69
CA ALA A 104 -15.46 -13.23 -14.40
C ALA A 104 -14.53 -13.44 -15.61
N ALA A 105 -15.05 -13.32 -16.84
CA ALA A 105 -14.24 -13.44 -18.05
C ALA A 105 -13.24 -12.28 -18.20
N ASP A 106 -13.59 -11.09 -17.71
CA ASP A 106 -12.73 -9.91 -17.79
C ASP A 106 -11.46 -10.05 -16.95
N ILE A 107 -11.47 -10.89 -15.91
CA ILE A 107 -10.30 -11.18 -15.08
C ILE A 107 -9.14 -11.74 -15.92
N LYS A 108 -9.44 -12.50 -16.98
CA LYS A 108 -8.42 -13.07 -17.88
C LYS A 108 -7.67 -12.02 -18.69
N ARG A 109 -8.18 -10.79 -18.75
CA ARG A 109 -7.52 -9.66 -19.43
C ARG A 109 -6.49 -8.97 -18.53
N LEU A 110 -6.52 -9.25 -17.22
CA LEU A 110 -5.57 -8.71 -16.28
C LEU A 110 -4.24 -9.42 -16.39
N ASP A 111 -3.17 -8.65 -16.33
CA ASP A 111 -1.84 -9.19 -16.15
C ASP A 111 -1.56 -9.33 -14.65
N THR A 112 -1.82 -10.51 -14.09
CA THR A 112 -1.70 -10.81 -12.65
C THR A 112 -0.32 -11.32 -12.23
N GLU A 113 0.52 -11.67 -13.20
CA GLU A 113 1.87 -12.22 -12.99
C GLU A 113 2.98 -11.24 -13.41
N PHE A 114 2.63 -9.99 -13.67
CA PHE A 114 3.60 -8.96 -14.04
C PHE A 114 4.77 -8.85 -13.06
N ASP A 115 5.95 -8.61 -13.61
CA ASP A 115 7.13 -8.26 -12.84
C ASP A 115 6.98 -6.83 -12.29
N VAL A 116 7.05 -6.72 -10.96
CA VAL A 116 6.84 -5.46 -10.25
C VAL A 116 8.01 -4.50 -10.48
N GLU A 117 9.23 -5.01 -10.57
CA GLU A 117 10.44 -4.21 -10.77
C GLU A 117 10.50 -3.66 -12.20
N GLU A 118 10.14 -4.47 -13.19
CA GLU A 118 10.03 -4.03 -14.57
C GLU A 118 8.99 -2.91 -14.74
N LYS A 119 7.79 -3.08 -14.16
CA LYS A 119 6.68 -2.13 -14.37
C LYS A 119 6.68 -0.92 -13.43
N LEU A 120 7.21 -1.07 -12.22
CA LEU A 120 7.13 -0.07 -11.15
C LEU A 120 8.51 0.35 -10.62
N GLY A 121 9.61 0.00 -11.30
CA GLY A 121 10.98 0.34 -10.91
C GLY A 121 11.19 1.82 -10.59
N TYR A 122 10.55 2.72 -11.34
CA TYR A 122 10.60 4.16 -11.08
C TYR A 122 10.09 4.57 -9.69
N VAL A 123 9.21 3.77 -9.06
CA VAL A 123 8.77 4.00 -7.68
C VAL A 123 9.89 3.67 -6.71
N PHE A 124 10.61 2.57 -6.95
CA PHE A 124 11.72 2.14 -6.11
C PHE A 124 12.89 3.10 -6.22
N ASP A 125 13.16 3.61 -7.42
CA ASP A 125 14.15 4.68 -7.62
C ASP A 125 13.77 5.96 -6.87
N ALA A 126 12.49 6.33 -6.88
CA ALA A 126 12.01 7.49 -6.12
C ALA A 126 12.14 7.30 -4.60
N ILE A 127 11.87 6.09 -4.09
CA ILE A 127 12.05 5.76 -2.67
C ILE A 127 13.53 5.85 -2.31
N ARG A 128 14.42 5.25 -3.10
CA ARG A 128 15.86 5.28 -2.87
C ARG A 128 16.40 6.70 -2.86
N ALA A 129 16.06 7.50 -3.86
CA ALA A 129 16.45 8.90 -3.94
C ALA A 129 15.91 9.71 -2.74
N THR A 130 14.68 9.43 -2.29
CA THR A 130 14.11 10.10 -1.11
C THR A 130 14.85 9.71 0.17
N ALA A 131 15.15 8.42 0.35
CA ALA A 131 15.91 7.94 1.51
C ALA A 131 17.32 8.57 1.57
N GLU A 132 17.99 8.65 0.42
CA GLU A 132 19.30 9.32 0.28
C GLU A 132 19.22 10.82 0.60
N LEU A 133 18.20 11.52 0.10
CA LEU A 133 17.99 12.95 0.37
C LEU A 133 17.66 13.24 1.84
N LEU A 134 16.98 12.33 2.52
CA LEU A 134 16.63 12.48 3.93
C LEU A 134 17.81 12.22 4.87
N GLN A 135 18.83 11.48 4.45
CA GLN A 135 20.04 11.18 5.23
C GLN A 135 19.73 10.69 6.67
N GLY A 136 18.66 9.91 6.83
CA GLY A 136 18.22 9.40 8.13
C GLY A 136 17.43 10.40 9.01
N GLY A 137 17.17 11.61 8.52
CA GLY A 137 16.43 12.64 9.27
C GLY A 137 14.94 12.36 9.49
N ALA A 138 14.34 11.50 8.66
CA ALA A 138 12.97 11.00 8.84
C ALA A 138 12.80 9.63 8.16
N PRO A 139 11.89 8.76 8.66
CA PRO A 139 11.57 7.50 7.99
C PRO A 139 10.77 7.74 6.70
N VAL A 140 11.05 6.94 5.68
CA VAL A 140 10.27 6.86 4.45
C VAL A 140 9.12 5.87 4.64
N ILE A 141 7.91 6.32 4.37
CA ILE A 141 6.69 5.50 4.44
C ILE A 141 6.33 5.00 3.05
N GLY A 142 6.53 3.71 2.81
CA GLY A 142 6.00 2.99 1.67
C GLY A 142 4.50 2.71 1.84
N PHE A 143 3.77 2.57 0.74
CA PHE A 143 2.34 2.26 0.81
C PHE A 143 1.81 1.48 -0.39
N SER A 144 0.67 0.80 -0.17
CA SER A 144 -0.13 0.18 -1.23
C SER A 144 -1.63 0.29 -0.92
N GLY A 145 -2.46 0.23 -1.95
CA GLY A 145 -3.89 -0.04 -1.77
C GLY A 145 -4.10 -1.47 -1.28
N GLY A 146 -5.09 -1.68 -0.42
CA GLY A 146 -5.53 -3.00 -0.01
C GLY A 146 -6.22 -3.74 -1.17
N PRO A 147 -6.21 -5.09 -1.18
CA PRO A 147 -6.78 -5.88 -2.28
C PRO A 147 -8.24 -5.54 -2.61
N LEU A 148 -9.08 -5.35 -1.58
CA LEU A 148 -10.48 -4.98 -1.77
C LEU A 148 -10.63 -3.57 -2.35
N THR A 149 -9.77 -2.65 -1.95
CA THR A 149 -9.73 -1.28 -2.47
C THR A 149 -9.30 -1.28 -3.92
N LEU A 150 -8.28 -2.06 -4.28
CA LEU A 150 -7.86 -2.20 -5.68
C LEU A 150 -8.96 -2.82 -6.53
N LEU A 151 -9.61 -3.88 -6.03
CA LEU A 151 -10.74 -4.51 -6.71
C LEU A 151 -11.91 -3.53 -6.90
N SER A 152 -12.22 -2.69 -5.91
CA SER A 152 -13.30 -1.70 -6.03
C SER A 152 -13.04 -0.74 -7.19
N TYR A 153 -11.82 -0.25 -7.32
CA TYR A 153 -11.40 0.60 -8.44
C TYR A 153 -11.51 -0.11 -9.80
N MET A 154 -11.17 -1.40 -9.87
CA MET A 154 -11.24 -2.19 -11.11
C MET A 154 -12.66 -2.48 -11.56
N VAL A 155 -13.57 -2.74 -10.62
CA VAL A 155 -14.98 -3.02 -10.91
C VAL A 155 -15.76 -1.73 -11.19
N GLU A 156 -15.52 -0.69 -10.40
CA GLU A 156 -16.24 0.58 -10.54
C GLU A 156 -15.67 1.44 -11.69
N GLY A 157 -14.42 1.21 -12.09
CA GLY A 157 -13.72 1.95 -13.14
C GLY A 157 -13.36 3.39 -12.78
N SER A 158 -13.71 3.86 -11.59
CA SER A 158 -13.36 5.19 -11.08
C SER A 158 -13.51 5.27 -9.54
N SER A 159 -13.14 6.41 -8.94
CA SER A 159 -13.54 6.74 -7.57
C SER A 159 -15.07 6.87 -7.48
N SER A 160 -15.77 5.76 -7.21
CA SER A 160 -17.23 5.75 -7.14
C SER A 160 -17.76 6.62 -6.00
N LYS A 161 -18.67 7.55 -6.34
CA LYS A 161 -19.48 8.35 -5.39
C LYS A 161 -20.75 7.61 -4.92
N ILE A 162 -21.12 6.54 -5.63
CA ILE A 162 -22.29 5.70 -5.39
C ILE A 162 -21.83 4.47 -4.60
N GLU A 163 -22.69 3.92 -3.73
CA GLU A 163 -22.50 2.91 -2.66
C GLU A 163 -21.85 1.55 -3.03
N TRP A 164 -20.86 1.55 -3.92
CA TRP A 164 -20.09 0.41 -4.42
C TRP A 164 -20.98 -0.71 -4.94
N LYS A 165 -22.03 -0.33 -5.68
CA LYS A 165 -23.04 -1.27 -6.19
C LYS A 165 -22.40 -2.28 -7.14
N GLY A 166 -21.49 -1.84 -8.02
CA GLY A 166 -20.79 -2.72 -8.95
C GLY A 166 -19.97 -3.76 -8.20
N LEU A 167 -19.15 -3.31 -7.24
CA LEU A 167 -18.35 -4.21 -6.40
C LEU A 167 -19.22 -5.23 -5.67
N LYS A 168 -20.30 -4.79 -5.00
CA LYS A 168 -21.21 -5.69 -4.27
C LYS A 168 -21.79 -6.75 -5.21
N MET A 169 -22.33 -6.34 -6.35
CA MET A 169 -22.88 -7.26 -7.35
C MET A 169 -21.83 -8.26 -7.85
N PHE A 170 -20.61 -7.80 -8.11
CA PHE A 170 -19.52 -8.67 -8.54
C PHE A 170 -19.17 -9.72 -7.47
N LEU A 171 -19.06 -9.31 -6.20
CA LEU A 171 -18.77 -10.21 -5.08
C LEU A 171 -19.88 -11.26 -4.86
N PHE A 172 -21.16 -10.87 -5.03
CA PHE A 172 -22.29 -11.80 -4.88
C PHE A 172 -22.43 -12.75 -6.07
N ASN A 173 -22.21 -12.27 -7.29
CA ASN A 173 -22.41 -13.07 -8.50
C ASN A 173 -21.21 -14.00 -8.80
N TYR A 174 -19.99 -13.60 -8.44
CA TYR A 174 -18.75 -14.31 -8.77
C TYR A 174 -17.85 -14.50 -7.53
N PRO A 175 -18.33 -15.17 -6.46
CA PRO A 175 -17.62 -15.22 -5.18
C PRO A 175 -16.28 -15.96 -5.25
N GLN A 176 -16.18 -17.01 -6.07
CA GLN A 176 -14.95 -17.80 -6.16
C GLN A 176 -13.89 -17.08 -6.97
N GLU A 177 -14.28 -16.47 -8.08
CA GLU A 177 -13.40 -15.72 -8.97
C GLU A 177 -12.94 -14.42 -8.29
N ALA A 178 -13.83 -13.75 -7.56
CA ALA A 178 -13.46 -12.61 -6.74
C ALA A 178 -12.46 -13.00 -5.64
N LYS A 179 -12.64 -14.15 -4.98
CA LYS A 179 -11.68 -14.65 -3.98
C LYS A 179 -10.32 -14.90 -4.59
N LEU A 180 -10.26 -15.56 -5.75
CA LEU A 180 -9.00 -15.82 -6.45
C LEU A 180 -8.31 -14.52 -6.87
N LEU A 181 -9.06 -13.56 -7.42
CA LEU A 181 -8.53 -12.26 -7.79
C LEU A 181 -8.01 -11.49 -6.57
N LEU A 182 -8.74 -11.50 -5.45
CA LEU A 182 -8.27 -10.88 -4.20
C LEU A 182 -6.95 -11.49 -3.70
N GLN A 183 -6.77 -12.81 -3.83
CA GLN A 183 -5.51 -13.48 -3.51
C GLN A 183 -4.37 -13.03 -4.42
N GLN A 184 -4.63 -12.91 -5.73
CA GLN A 184 -3.63 -12.42 -6.70
C GLN A 184 -3.26 -10.96 -6.43
N LEU A 185 -4.24 -10.10 -6.14
CA LEU A 185 -4.03 -8.70 -5.75
C LEU A 185 -3.24 -8.60 -4.45
N ALA A 186 -3.52 -9.45 -3.46
CA ALA A 186 -2.76 -9.51 -2.22
C ALA A 186 -1.30 -9.92 -2.46
N ALA A 187 -1.07 -10.93 -3.29
CA ALA A 187 0.28 -11.37 -3.64
C ALA A 187 1.05 -10.28 -4.40
N ALA A 188 0.42 -9.61 -5.36
CA ALA A 188 1.03 -8.49 -6.08
C ALA A 188 1.35 -7.31 -5.15
N ALA A 189 0.42 -6.94 -4.26
CA ALA A 189 0.63 -5.89 -3.26
C ALA A 189 1.77 -6.25 -2.29
N ALA A 190 1.87 -7.51 -1.87
CA ALA A 190 2.95 -7.99 -1.01
C ALA A 190 4.31 -7.88 -1.71
N ARG A 191 4.44 -8.38 -2.96
CA ARG A 191 5.67 -8.24 -3.75
C ARG A 191 6.07 -6.77 -3.91
N TYR A 192 5.09 -5.91 -4.19
CA TYR A 192 5.31 -4.47 -4.31
C TYR A 192 5.79 -3.83 -3.01
N LEU A 193 5.21 -4.18 -1.87
CA LEU A 193 5.62 -3.66 -0.56
C LEU A 193 7.02 -4.17 -0.16
N ILE A 194 7.34 -5.43 -0.43
CA ILE A 194 8.68 -6.00 -0.19
C ILE A 194 9.73 -5.20 -0.97
N LYS A 195 9.49 -4.93 -2.25
CA LYS A 195 10.39 -4.11 -3.07
C LYS A 195 10.54 -2.67 -2.58
N GLN A 196 9.50 -2.09 -1.97
CA GLN A 196 9.64 -0.77 -1.32
C GLN A 196 10.57 -0.83 -0.10
N VAL A 197 10.56 -1.91 0.67
CA VAL A 197 11.50 -2.11 1.79
C VAL A 197 12.93 -2.26 1.27
N GLU A 198 13.14 -3.09 0.25
CA GLU A 198 14.45 -3.24 -0.43
C GLU A 198 14.97 -1.89 -0.97
N ALA A 199 14.07 -1.02 -1.43
CA ALA A 199 14.42 0.32 -1.90
C ALA A 199 14.71 1.35 -0.79
N GLY A 200 14.44 1.01 0.47
CA GLY A 200 14.75 1.85 1.64
C GLY A 200 13.55 2.37 2.42
N ALA A 201 12.32 1.91 2.17
CA ALA A 201 11.18 2.26 3.00
C ALA A 201 11.25 1.54 4.36
N GLN A 202 11.19 2.29 5.46
CA GLN A 202 11.26 1.77 6.83
C GLN A 202 9.88 1.48 7.44
N VAL A 203 8.81 2.09 6.90
CA VAL A 203 7.44 1.90 7.38
C VAL A 203 6.54 1.59 6.19
N LEU A 204 5.59 0.67 6.36
CA LEU A 204 4.63 0.29 5.31
C LEU A 204 3.19 0.59 5.76
N GLN A 205 2.42 1.23 4.87
CA GLN A 205 1.00 1.49 5.07
C GLN A 205 0.14 0.79 4.02
N VAL A 206 -0.83 -0.02 4.44
CA VAL A 206 -1.88 -0.57 3.56
C VAL A 206 -3.15 0.28 3.70
N LYS A 207 -3.63 0.85 2.59
CA LYS A 207 -4.80 1.73 2.59
C LYS A 207 -6.08 0.95 2.30
N LYS A 208 -7.09 1.17 3.14
CA LYS A 208 -8.47 0.71 2.95
C LYS A 208 -9.20 1.60 1.95
#